data_AF-A0A0S8JG98-F1
#
_entry.id   AF-A0A0S8JG98-F1
#
_cell.length_a   1.000
_cell.length_b   1.000
_cell.length_c   1.000
_cell.angle_alpha   90.00
_cell.angle_beta   90.00
_cell.angle_gamma   90.00
#
_symmetry.space_group_name_H-M   'P 1'
#
loop_
_entity.id
_entity.type
_entity.pdbx_description
1 polymer ?
#
loop_
_entity_poly.entity_id
_entity_poly.type
_entity_poly.pdbx_seq_one_letter_code
_entity_poly.pdbx_strand_id
1 'polypeptide(L)' 'MYTIGYAHFDTEWNWDYPTKINQYIRNTMEDNFMLFEKYPDYVFNFTGSRLYRMMKEYYPESFKRVAGYIEQGRWYVLG' A
#
# COMPACT_ATOMS: atom_id res chain seq x y z
N MET A 1 18.54 9.50 21.02
CA MET A 1 18.11 10.53 20.07
C MET A 1 17.35 9.81 18.97
N TYR A 2 16.03 9.99 18.89
CA TYR A 2 15.18 9.28 17.92
C TYR A 2 14.67 10.30 16.90
N THR A 3 15.04 10.12 15.64
CA THR A 3 14.54 10.92 14.52
C THR A 3 13.60 10.04 13.71
N ILE A 4 12.32 10.43 13.67
CA ILE A 4 11.29 9.80 12.83
C ILE A 4 11.11 10.71 11.61
N GLY A 5 11.29 10.17 10.41
CA GLY A 5 11.02 10.89 9.17
C GLY A 5 9.52 11.07 8.98
N TYR A 6 9.07 12.33 8.94
CA TYR A 6 7.69 12.71 8.68
C TYR A 6 7.55 13.15 7.22
N ALA A 7 6.60 12.58 6.48
CA ALA A 7 6.22 13.04 5.16
C ALA A 7 4.77 13.54 5.20
N HIS A 8 4.60 14.84 4.95
CA HIS A 8 3.32 15.50 4.73
C HIS A 8 2.95 15.38 3.24
N PHE A 9 1.71 15.00 2.92
CA PHE A 9 1.26 14.90 1.53
C PHE A 9 0.02 15.77 1.33
N ASP A 10 0.19 16.85 0.56
CA ASP A 10 -0.85 17.79 0.19
C ASP A 10 -1.92 17.14 -0.71
N THR A 11 -3.20 17.42 -0.38
CA THR A 11 -4.37 16.77 -0.97
C THR A 11 -4.81 17.29 -2.33
N GLU A 12 -4.18 18.31 -2.92
CA GLU A 12 -4.65 18.88 -4.19
C GLU A 12 -3.51 19.45 -5.06
N TRP A 13 -3.07 18.67 -6.05
CA TRP A 13 -2.31 19.17 -7.21
C TRP A 13 -2.47 18.23 -8.43
N ASN A 14 -3.19 18.71 -9.46
CA ASN A 14 -3.15 18.40 -10.91
C ASN A 14 -2.73 17.00 -11.43
N TRP A 15 -3.41 15.90 -11.05
CA TRP A 15 -3.20 14.58 -11.69
C TRP A 15 -4.51 13.85 -11.92
N ASP A 16 -4.69 13.31 -13.14
CA ASP A 16 -5.85 12.52 -13.58
C ASP A 16 -6.11 11.32 -12.64
N TYR A 17 -7.34 11.25 -12.09
CA TYR A 17 -7.82 10.15 -11.24
C TYR A 17 -7.48 8.72 -11.73
N PRO A 18 -7.58 8.38 -13.03
CA PRO A 18 -7.27 7.03 -13.50
C PRO A 18 -5.79 6.65 -13.41
N THR A 19 -4.86 7.61 -13.48
CA THR A 19 -3.42 7.32 -13.40
C THR A 19 -3.01 6.94 -11.99
N LYS A 20 -3.59 7.60 -10.97
CA LYS A 20 -3.35 7.27 -9.56
C LYS A 20 -3.78 5.85 -9.22
N ILE A 21 -4.94 5.43 -9.75
CA ILE A 21 -5.49 4.11 -9.48
C ILE A 21 -4.71 3.03 -10.24
N ASN A 22 -4.43 3.23 -11.53
CA ASN A 22 -3.82 2.20 -12.36
C ASN A 22 -2.30 2.05 -12.18
N GLN A 23 -1.58 3.11 -11.83
CA GLN A 23 -0.13 3.04 -11.64
C GLN A 23 0.23 2.94 -10.16
N TYR A 24 -0.18 3.89 -9.32
CA TYR A 24 0.35 3.95 -7.95
C TYR A 24 -0.21 2.84 -7.06
N ILE A 25 -1.51 2.57 -7.10
CA ILE A 25 -2.11 1.51 -6.27
C ILE A 25 -1.61 0.13 -6.73
N ARG A 26 -1.61 -0.12 -8.04
CA ARG A 26 -1.16 -1.39 -8.60
C ARG A 26 0.33 -1.64 -8.32
N ASN A 27 1.20 -0.68 -8.62
CA ASN A 27 2.63 -0.83 -8.39
C ASN A 27 2.93 -1.00 -6.89
N THR A 28 2.23 -0.27 -6.01
CA THR A 28 2.40 -0.46 -4.56
C THR A 28 2.11 -1.90 -4.15
N MET A 29 1.10 -2.55 -4.71
CA MET A 29 0.83 -3.96 -4.39
C MET A 29 1.86 -4.90 -5.03
N GLU A 30 2.11 -4.78 -6.34
CA GLU A 30 3.00 -5.66 -7.09
C GLU A 30 4.45 -5.59 -6.58
N ASP A 31 4.98 -4.39 -6.33
CA ASP A 31 6.34 -4.19 -5.85
C ASP A 31 6.51 -4.74 -4.44
N ASN A 32 5.52 -4.52 -3.56
CA ASN A 32 5.59 -5.06 -2.21
C ASN A 32 5.47 -6.60 -2.20
N PHE A 33 4.68 -7.21 -3.09
CA PHE A 33 4.64 -8.68 -3.21
C PHE A 33 6.01 -9.25 -3.56
N MET A 34 6.71 -8.64 -4.53
CA MET A 34 8.08 -9.04 -4.87
C MET A 34 9.04 -8.87 -3.69
N LEU A 35 8.89 -7.81 -2.89
CA LEU A 35 9.69 -7.60 -1.68
C LEU A 35 9.39 -8.62 -0.58
N PHE A 36 8.12 -9.01 -0.39
CA PHE A 36 7.75 -10.04 0.60
C PHE A 36 8.29 -11.42 0.25
N GLU A 37 8.38 -11.76 -1.04
CA GLU A 37 8.98 -12.99 -1.52
C GLU A 37 10.52 -12.97 -1.38
N LYS A 38 11.15 -11.85 -1.70
CA LYS A 38 12.61 -11.71 -1.66
C LYS A 38 13.17 -11.59 -0.26
N TYR A 39 12.45 -10.92 0.65
CA TYR A 39 12.91 -10.62 2.00
C TYR A 39 11.90 -11.13 3.04
N PRO A 40 12.16 -12.28 3.69
CA PRO A 40 11.21 -12.87 4.64
C PRO A 40 10.93 -12.00 5.88
N ASP A 41 11.87 -11.16 6.29
CA ASP A 41 11.73 -10.23 7.42
C ASP A 41 11.14 -8.86 7.02
N TYR A 42 10.77 -8.68 5.74
CA TYR A 42 10.17 -7.43 5.29
C TYR A 42 8.77 -7.26 5.88
N VAL A 43 8.58 -6.11 6.51
CA VAL A 43 7.34 -5.66 7.11
C VAL A 43 6.98 -4.31 6.50
N PHE A 44 5.77 -4.20 5.97
CA PHE A 44 5.29 -2.98 5.33
C PHE A 44 4.16 -2.35 6.15
N ASN A 45 4.25 -1.04 6.38
CA ASN A 45 3.19 -0.24 6.98
C ASN A 45 2.59 0.65 5.91
N PHE A 46 1.27 0.61 5.74
CA PHE A 46 0.60 1.41 4.73
C PHE A 46 -0.60 2.16 5.31
N THR A 47 -0.50 3.49 5.27
CA THR A 47 -1.51 4.44 5.74
C THR A 47 -2.46 4.85 4.63
N GLY A 48 -3.74 4.98 4.94
CA GLY A 48 -4.73 5.58 4.03
C GLY A 48 -5.92 4.68 3.75
N SER A 49 -6.96 4.81 4.58
CA SER A 49 -8.25 4.10 4.44
C SER A 49 -8.87 4.22 3.05
N ARG A 50 -8.71 5.38 2.39
CA ARG A 50 -9.21 5.63 1.02
C ARG A 50 -8.53 4.75 -0.03
N LEU A 51 -7.24 4.46 0.14
CA LEU A 51 -6.47 3.65 -0.80
C LEU A 51 -6.83 2.17 -0.68
N TYR A 52 -7.08 1.67 0.54
CA TYR A 52 -7.60 0.31 0.73
C TYR A 52 -8.98 0.12 0.11
N ARG A 53 -9.86 1.13 0.18
CA ARG A 53 -11.15 1.09 -0.51
C ARG A 53 -10.97 0.94 -2.02
N MET A 54 -10.05 1.71 -2.60
CA MET A 54 -9.73 1.62 -4.03
C MET A 54 -9.06 0.28 -4.39
N MET A 55 -8.17 -0.26 -3.55
CA MET A 55 -7.59 -1.59 -3.77
C MET A 55 -8.66 -2.67 -3.82
N LYS A 56 -9.64 -2.63 -2.91
CA LYS A 56 -10.75 -3.58 -2.90
C LYS A 56 -11.68 -3.42 -4.10
N GLU A 57 -11.92 -2.19 -4.54
CA GLU A 57 -12.82 -1.86 -5.64
C GLU A 57 -12.24 -2.20 -7.03
N TYR A 58 -10.95 -1.88 -7.25
CA TYR A 58 -10.31 -2.04 -8.56
C TYR A 58 -9.46 -3.32 -8.68
N TYR A 59 -8.92 -3.84 -7.58
CA TYR A 59 -8.00 -4.99 -7.57
C TYR A 59 -8.34 -5.99 -6.44
N PRO A 60 -9.54 -6.59 -6.45
CA PRO A 60 -9.98 -7.49 -5.38
C PRO A 60 -9.07 -8.71 -5.20
N GLU A 61 -8.48 -9.24 -6.28
CA GLU A 61 -7.57 -10.40 -6.22
C GLU A 61 -6.24 -10.06 -5.55
N SER A 62 -5.64 -8.91 -5.86
CA SER A 62 -4.44 -8.44 -5.17
C SER A 62 -4.74 -8.10 -3.72
N PHE A 63 -5.90 -7.52 -3.43
CA PHE A 63 -6.33 -7.24 -2.06
C PHE A 63 -6.45 -8.52 -1.20
N LYS A 64 -6.91 -9.65 -1.76
CA LYS A 64 -6.89 -10.94 -1.05
C LYS A 64 -5.47 -11.38 -0.66
N ARG A 65 -4.49 -11.16 -1.54
CA ARG A 65 -3.07 -11.44 -1.22
C ARG A 65 -2.58 -10.54 -0.09
N VAL A 66 -2.90 -9.24 -0.15
CA VAL A 66 -2.60 -8.29 0.95
C VAL A 66 -3.21 -8.77 2.27
N ALA A 67 -4.47 -9.23 2.27
CA ALA A 67 -5.11 -9.77 3.47
C ALA A 67 -4.35 -10.96 4.06
N GLY A 68 -3.83 -11.87 3.23
CA GLY A 68 -2.94 -12.94 3.69
C GLY A 68 -1.66 -12.44 4.36
N TYR A 69 -1.05 -11.37 3.83
CA TYR A 69 0.12 -10.75 4.47
C TYR A 69 -0.22 -9.98 5.76
N ILE A 70 -1.44 -9.46 5.87
CA ILE A 70 -1.95 -8.85 7.12
C ILE A 70 -2.08 -9.93 8.20
N GLU A 71 -2.67 -11.08 7.89
CA GLU A 71 -2.79 -12.21 8.83
C GLU A 71 -1.43 -12.76 9.26
N GLN A 72 -0.44 -12.74 8.36
CA GLN A 72 0.95 -13.11 8.67
C GLN A 72 1.69 -12.05 9.52
N GLY A 73 1.07 -10.90 9.81
CA GLY A 73 1.69 -9.80 10.55
C GLY A 73 2.80 -9.09 9.78
N ARG A 74 2.84 -9.25 8.45
CA ARG A 74 3.86 -8.65 7.58
C ARG A 74 3.37 -7.36 6.90
N TRP A 75 2.05 -7.15 6.88
CA TRP A 75 1.43 -5.93 6.39
C TRP A 75 0.58 -5.28 7.48
N TYR A 76 0.91 -4.05 7.85
CA TYR A 76 0.19 -3.28 8.85
C TYR A 76 -0.65 -2.19 8.19
N VAL A 77 -1.95 -2.23 8.49
CA VAL A 77 -2.93 -1.24 8.05
C VAL A 77 -2.97 -0.14 9.11
N LEU A 78 -2.48 1.04 8.76
CA LEU A 78 -2.60 2.21 9.62
C LEU A 78 -3.77 3.09 9.12
N GLY A 79 -4.71 3.36 10.01
CA GLY A 79 -5.92 4.15 9.78
C GLY A 79 -5.71 5.63 10.02
#